data_AF-A0A4Y2BI64-F1
#
_entry.id   AF-A0A4Y2BI64-F1
#
_cell.length_a   1.000
_cell.length_b   1.000
_cell.length_c   1.000
_cell.angle_alpha   90.00
_cell.angle_beta   90.00
_cell.angle_gamma   90.00
#
_symmetry.space_group_name_H-M   'P 1'
#
loop_
_entity.id
_entity.type
_entity.pdbx_description
1 polymer ?
#
loop_
_entity_poly.entity_id
_entity_poly.type
_entity_poly.pdbx_seq_one_letter_code
_entity_poly.pdbx_strand_id
1 'polypeptide(L)'
;MLVDEREHIRELGYRKILKVRQIVPKKKTVRNFVPPTINFQASDYIEIINWNFCVVYPLPMLQDLSEDDIKSLINYDTTPIKEIQKSTCHNQAMERCVKLMTEASNKICGQEARDGYMRATTYIYYFSFYYSNFENQDIRVLLLARSY
;
A
#
# COMPACT_ATOMS: atom_id res chain seq x y z
N MET A 1 -11.60 -3.23 -0.90
CA MET A 1 -11.96 -3.53 0.51
C MET A 1 -12.48 -2.32 1.26
N LEU A 2 -11.68 -1.32 1.65
CA LEU A 2 -12.19 -0.22 2.52
C LEU A 2 -13.25 0.66 1.87
N VAL A 3 -13.17 0.85 0.55
CA VAL A 3 -14.14 1.64 -0.25
C VAL A 3 -14.99 0.72 -1.14
N ASP A 4 -15.10 -0.56 -0.79
CA ASP A 4 -15.92 -1.49 -1.59
C ASP A 4 -17.40 -1.15 -1.43
N GLU A 5 -18.20 -1.40 -2.45
CA GLU A 5 -19.66 -1.20 -2.40
C GLU A 5 -20.33 -2.17 -1.42
N ARG A 6 -19.79 -3.39 -1.30
CA ARG A 6 -20.31 -4.45 -0.43
C ARG A 6 -19.89 -4.19 1.02
N GLU A 7 -20.88 -3.98 1.88
CA GLU A 7 -20.71 -3.62 3.29
C GLU A 7 -19.84 -4.63 4.07
N HIS A 8 -20.15 -5.93 3.95
CA HIS A 8 -19.42 -6.99 4.64
C HIS A 8 -17.92 -7.02 4.32
N ILE A 9 -17.52 -6.52 3.15
CA ILE A 9 -16.10 -6.43 2.75
C ILE A 9 -15.43 -5.23 3.37
N ARG A 10 -16.11 -4.08 3.41
CA ARG A 10 -15.62 -2.89 4.11
C ARG A 10 -15.38 -3.22 5.58
N GLU A 11 -16.38 -3.83 6.20
CA GLU A 11 -16.34 -4.26 7.59
C GLU A 11 -15.16 -5.21 7.87
N LEU A 12 -14.98 -6.22 7.01
CA LEU A 12 -13.83 -7.13 7.07
C LEU A 12 -12.50 -6.37 7.01
N GLY A 13 -12.40 -5.35 6.16
CA GLY A 13 -11.24 -4.47 6.06
C GLY A 13 -10.96 -3.70 7.35
N TYR A 14 -11.97 -3.06 7.94
CA TYR A 14 -11.84 -2.30 9.19
C TYR A 14 -11.46 -3.18 10.38
N ARG A 15 -12.12 -4.33 10.53
CA ARG A 15 -11.80 -5.31 11.58
C ARG A 15 -10.34 -5.78 11.49
N LYS A 16 -9.84 -6.04 10.27
CA LYS A 16 -8.43 -6.42 10.05
C LYS A 16 -7.47 -5.31 10.47
N ILE A 17 -7.74 -4.06 10.11
CA ILE A 17 -6.89 -2.92 10.51
C ILE A 17 -6.83 -2.81 12.04
N LEU A 18 -7.99 -2.91 12.70
CA LEU A 18 -8.06 -2.82 14.15
C LEU A 18 -7.23 -3.93 14.82
N LYS A 19 -7.37 -5.18 14.36
CA LYS A 19 -6.59 -6.32 14.86
C LYS A 19 -5.09 -6.10 14.70
N VAL A 20 -4.64 -5.58 13.56
CA VAL A 20 -3.22 -5.35 13.28
C VAL A 20 -2.64 -4.25 14.18
N ARG A 21 -3.39 -3.19 14.46
CA ARG A 21 -2.96 -2.12 15.37
C ARG A 21 -2.80 -2.58 16.82
N GLN A 22 -3.59 -3.56 17.24
CA GLN A 22 -3.49 -4.15 18.58
C GLN A 22 -2.26 -5.06 18.71
N ILE A 23 -1.89 -5.76 17.64
CA ILE A 23 -0.76 -6.71 17.64
C ILE A 23 0.58 -6.00 17.45
N VAL A 24 0.64 -5.02 16.55
CA VAL A 24 1.90 -4.38 16.16
C VAL A 24 2.21 -3.22 17.11
N PRO A 25 3.39 -3.19 17.75
CA PRO A 25 3.80 -2.08 18.59
C PRO A 25 3.77 -0.75 17.81
N LYS A 26 3.28 0.33 18.42
CA LYS A 26 3.23 1.69 17.82
C LYS A 26 4.62 2.30 17.52
N LYS A 27 5.72 1.58 17.80
CA LYS A 27 7.09 2.04 17.53
C LYS A 27 7.39 1.99 16.03
N LYS A 28 8.03 3.04 15.52
CA LYS A 28 8.54 3.10 14.14
C LYS A 28 9.65 2.05 13.96
N THR A 29 9.25 0.87 13.51
CA THR A 29 10.16 -0.20 13.09
C THR A 29 10.11 -0.34 11.58
N VAL A 30 11.25 -0.66 10.97
CA VAL A 30 11.31 -0.95 9.53
C VAL A 30 10.45 -2.19 9.27
N ARG A 31 9.55 -2.09 8.29
CA ARG A 31 8.66 -3.20 7.92
C ARG A 31 9.42 -4.15 7.02
N ASN A 32 9.45 -5.43 7.38
CA ASN A 32 9.96 -6.46 6.50
C ASN A 32 8.89 -6.79 5.46
N PHE A 33 9.16 -6.47 4.20
CA PHE A 33 8.25 -6.81 3.12
C PHE A 33 8.40 -8.30 2.79
N VAL A 34 7.39 -9.08 3.17
CA VAL A 34 7.27 -10.49 2.80
C VAL A 34 6.13 -10.59 1.77
N PRO A 35 6.42 -10.94 0.51
CA PRO A 35 5.38 -11.12 -0.50
C PRO A 35 4.36 -12.19 -0.05
N PRO A 36 3.05 -11.89 -0.05
CA PRO A 36 2.04 -12.88 0.28
C PRO A 36 1.94 -13.95 -0.81
N THR A 37 1.59 -15.17 -0.42
CA THR A 37 1.21 -16.21 -1.38
C THR A 37 -0.12 -15.83 -2.03
N ILE A 38 -0.12 -15.78 -3.36
CA ILE A 38 -1.27 -15.40 -4.19
C ILE A 38 -2.05 -16.64 -4.59
N ASN A 39 -3.36 -16.65 -4.36
CA ASN A 39 -4.28 -17.68 -4.85
C ASN A 39 -4.77 -17.32 -6.26
N PHE A 40 -4.21 -17.96 -7.28
CA PHE A 40 -4.62 -17.77 -8.68
C PHE A 40 -5.97 -18.40 -9.03
N GLN A 41 -6.51 -19.27 -8.18
CA GLN A 41 -7.82 -19.89 -8.36
C GLN A 41 -8.95 -19.09 -7.68
N ALA A 42 -8.64 -17.94 -7.09
CA ALA A 42 -9.61 -17.08 -6.42
C ALA A 42 -10.67 -16.58 -7.41
N SER A 43 -11.95 -16.73 -7.05
CA SER A 43 -13.07 -16.16 -7.81
C SER A 43 -13.34 -14.71 -7.46
N ASP A 44 -13.03 -14.31 -6.23
CA ASP A 44 -13.16 -12.93 -5.76
C ASP A 44 -11.80 -12.40 -5.27
N TYR A 45 -11.60 -11.10 -5.43
CA TYR A 45 -10.35 -10.45 -5.08
C TYR A 45 -10.04 -10.54 -3.56
N ILE A 46 -11.06 -10.75 -2.74
CA ILE A 46 -10.95 -10.94 -1.29
C ILE A 46 -10.14 -12.20 -0.95
N GLU A 47 -10.23 -13.22 -1.80
CA GLU A 47 -9.65 -14.55 -1.61
C GLU A 47 -8.24 -14.69 -2.22
N ILE A 48 -7.81 -13.69 -3.00
CA ILE A 48 -6.49 -13.68 -3.65
C ILE A 48 -5.37 -13.80 -2.61
N ILE A 49 -5.53 -13.17 -1.44
CA ILE A 49 -4.54 -13.19 -0.37
C ILE A 49 -5.15 -13.85 0.86
N ASN A 50 -4.49 -14.89 1.37
CA ASN A 50 -4.87 -15.45 2.66
C ASN A 50 -4.29 -14.62 3.82
N TRP A 51 -5.14 -13.76 4.36
CA TRP A 51 -4.80 -12.83 5.44
C TRP A 51 -4.42 -13.49 6.77
N ASN A 52 -4.76 -14.77 6.97
CA ASN A 52 -4.40 -15.50 8.19
C ASN A 52 -2.93 -15.92 8.21
N PHE A 53 -2.33 -16.10 7.02
CA PHE A 53 -0.93 -16.54 6.87
C PHE A 53 -0.01 -15.43 6.37
N CYS A 54 -0.52 -14.22 6.17
CA CYS A 54 0.26 -13.06 5.74
C CYS A 54 0.66 -12.20 6.95
N VAL A 55 1.90 -11.71 6.96
CA VAL A 55 2.30 -10.62 7.86
C VAL A 55 1.62 -9.34 7.40
N VAL A 56 0.84 -8.71 8.28
CA VAL A 56 0.11 -7.48 7.96
C VAL A 56 0.62 -6.35 8.84
N TYR A 57 0.80 -5.18 8.24
CA TYR A 57 1.24 -3.97 8.93
C TYR A 57 0.13 -2.91 8.94
N PRO A 58 0.09 -2.03 9.96
CA PRO A 58 -0.89 -0.94 10.00
C PRO A 58 -0.77 -0.06 8.75
N LEU A 59 -1.89 0.25 8.11
CA LEU A 59 -1.86 1.07 6.88
C LEU A 59 -1.38 2.49 7.21
N PRO A 60 -0.27 2.99 6.62
CA PRO A 60 0.27 4.32 6.94
C PRO A 60 -0.75 5.44 6.72
N MET A 61 -1.52 5.32 5.63
CA MET A 61 -2.56 6.29 5.25
C MET A 61 -3.71 6.41 6.25
N LEU A 62 -3.82 5.46 7.19
CA LEU A 62 -4.86 5.51 8.23
C LEU A 62 -4.27 5.89 9.59
N GLN A 63 -2.97 6.15 9.72
CA GLN A 63 -2.34 6.41 11.03
C GLN A 63 -3.03 7.51 11.83
N ASP A 64 -3.59 8.51 11.14
CA ASP A 64 -4.25 9.65 11.77
C ASP A 64 -5.65 9.32 12.32
N LEU A 65 -6.29 8.25 11.83
CA LEU A 65 -7.57 7.79 12.36
C LEU A 65 -7.36 7.08 13.70
N SER A 66 -8.17 7.42 14.71
CA SER A 66 -8.11 6.72 15.99
C SER A 66 -8.71 5.31 15.91
N GLU A 67 -8.42 4.46 16.90
CA GLU A 67 -9.04 3.12 16.98
C GLU A 67 -10.55 3.21 17.20
N ASP A 68 -11.04 4.26 17.88
CA ASP A 68 -12.46 4.47 18.12
C ASP A 68 -13.18 5.00 16.87
N ASP A 69 -12.51 5.80 16.04
CA ASP A 69 -13.01 6.18 14.70
C ASP A 69 -13.17 4.95 13.80
N ILE A 70 -12.26 3.97 13.91
CA ILE A 70 -12.37 2.71 13.16
C ILE A 70 -13.51 1.83 13.71
N LYS A 71 -13.78 1.86 15.02
CA LYS A 71 -14.93 1.14 15.59
C LYS A 71 -16.24 1.80 15.24
N SER A 72 -16.31 3.13 15.25
CA SER A 72 -17.52 3.84 14.82
C SER A 72 -17.84 3.56 13.36
N LEU A 73 -16.81 3.45 12.51
CA LEU A 73 -16.86 2.98 11.13
C LEU A 73 -17.46 1.58 10.92
N ILE A 74 -17.30 0.69 11.91
CA ILE A 74 -17.85 -0.67 11.88
C ILE A 74 -19.31 -0.66 12.34
N ASN A 75 -19.64 0.17 13.33
CA ASN A 75 -20.94 0.15 14.01
C ASN A 75 -21.98 1.09 13.37
N TYR A 76 -21.52 2.17 12.75
CA TYR A 76 -22.33 3.16 12.08
C TYR A 76 -21.95 3.14 10.60
N ASP A 77 -22.93 2.93 9.72
CA ASP A 77 -22.76 3.04 8.26
C ASP A 77 -22.57 4.51 7.81
N THR A 78 -22.00 5.33 8.69
CA THR A 78 -21.44 6.63 8.36
C THR A 78 -20.24 6.41 7.49
N THR A 79 -20.36 6.74 6.19
CA THR A 79 -19.23 6.90 5.28
C THR A 79 -18.23 7.92 5.83
N PRO A 80 -16.96 7.55 6.08
CA PRO A 80 -15.90 8.51 6.35
C PRO A 80 -14.70 8.09 5.50
N ILE A 81 -14.81 8.34 4.19
CA ILE A 81 -13.76 7.98 3.22
C ILE A 81 -13.54 9.16 2.26
N LYS A 82 -13.93 10.39 2.61
CA LYS A 82 -13.57 11.54 1.76
C LYS A 82 -12.05 11.72 1.66
N GLU A 83 -11.29 11.31 2.68
CA GLU A 83 -9.82 11.43 2.69
C GLU A 83 -9.11 10.24 2.02
N ILE A 84 -9.58 9.00 2.24
CA ILE A 84 -9.07 7.82 1.53
C ILE A 84 -9.45 7.87 0.04
N GLN A 85 -10.60 8.44 -0.34
CA GLN A 85 -10.96 8.67 -1.74
C GLN A 85 -10.13 9.80 -2.38
N LYS A 86 -9.62 10.76 -1.60
CA LYS A 86 -8.76 11.84 -2.09
C LYS A 86 -7.37 11.36 -2.50
N SER A 87 -6.90 10.23 -1.98
CA SER A 87 -5.74 9.54 -2.57
C SER A 87 -6.17 8.82 -3.85
N THR A 88 -6.59 9.58 -4.87
CA THR A 88 -6.84 9.02 -6.19
C THR A 88 -5.53 8.42 -6.70
N CYS A 89 -5.49 7.09 -6.74
CA CYS A 89 -4.41 6.31 -7.36
C CYS A 89 -4.28 6.61 -8.88
N HIS A 90 -5.24 7.33 -9.46
CA HIS A 90 -5.15 7.92 -10.79
C HIS A 90 -4.89 9.42 -10.71
N ASN A 91 -3.63 9.78 -10.49
CA ASN A 91 -3.14 11.10 -10.81
C ASN A 91 -2.26 11.05 -12.06
N GLN A 92 -2.04 12.19 -12.71
CA GLN A 92 -1.26 12.29 -13.93
C GLN A 92 0.19 11.76 -13.76
N ALA A 93 0.72 11.73 -12.54
CA ALA A 93 2.04 11.15 -12.28
C ALA A 93 2.00 9.60 -12.37
N MET A 94 0.94 8.96 -11.89
CA MET A 94 0.74 7.51 -12.01
C MET A 94 0.55 7.09 -13.48
N GLU A 95 -0.20 7.85 -14.27
CA GLU A 95 -0.33 7.59 -15.71
C GLU A 95 1.02 7.68 -16.43
N ARG A 96 1.80 8.73 -16.15
CA ARG A 96 3.16 8.89 -16.69
C ARG A 96 4.08 7.74 -16.27
N CYS A 97 3.97 7.28 -15.02
CA CYS A 97 4.76 6.18 -14.50
C CYS A 97 4.44 4.85 -15.21
N VAL A 98 3.16 4.52 -15.37
CA VAL A 98 2.71 3.31 -16.08
C VAL A 98 3.16 3.34 -17.54
N LYS A 99 3.05 4.49 -18.20
CA LYS A 99 3.52 4.68 -19.57
C LYS A 99 5.03 4.41 -19.68
N LEU A 100 5.84 5.02 -18.81
CA LEU A 100 7.28 4.79 -18.79
C LEU A 100 7.65 3.34 -18.47
N MET A 101 6.99 2.69 -17.51
CA MET A 101 7.23 1.27 -17.21
C MET A 101 6.91 0.37 -18.41
N THR A 102 5.87 0.71 -19.17
CA THR A 102 5.48 -0.02 -20.38
C THR A 102 6.51 0.18 -21.49
N GLU A 103 6.93 1.42 -21.75
CA GLU A 103 7.97 1.76 -22.73
C GLU A 103 9.32 1.09 -22.38
N ALA A 104 9.69 1.11 -21.11
CA ALA A 104 10.88 0.45 -20.58
C ALA A 104 10.83 -1.08 -20.76
N SER A 105 9.72 -1.70 -20.39
CA SER A 105 9.53 -3.15 -20.48
C SER A 105 9.56 -3.64 -21.93
N ASN A 106 9.03 -2.85 -22.86
CA ASN A 106 9.07 -3.14 -24.28
C ASN A 106 10.48 -3.03 -24.88
N LYS A 107 11.35 -2.19 -24.31
CA LYS A 107 12.70 -1.94 -24.82
C LYS A 107 13.73 -3.00 -24.42
N ILE A 108 13.44 -3.80 -23.38
CA ILE A 108 14.38 -4.77 -22.82
C ILE A 108 13.87 -6.20 -23.05
N CYS A 109 14.74 -7.07 -23.57
CA CYS A 109 14.45 -8.50 -23.73
C CYS A 109 15.07 -9.30 -22.58
N GLY A 110 14.33 -10.26 -22.01
CA GLY A 110 14.76 -11.07 -20.86
C GLY A 110 14.22 -10.59 -19.51
N GLN A 111 13.77 -11.53 -18.68
CA GLN A 111 13.06 -11.25 -17.42
C GLN A 111 13.92 -10.52 -16.38
N GLU A 112 15.17 -10.94 -16.20
CA GLU A 112 16.07 -10.36 -15.19
C GLU A 112 16.49 -8.93 -15.53
N ALA A 113 16.79 -8.66 -16.80
CA ALA A 113 17.13 -7.32 -17.28
C ALA A 113 15.96 -6.34 -17.18
N ARG A 114 14.73 -6.82 -17.43
CA ARG A 114 13.51 -6.03 -17.22
C ARG A 114 13.30 -5.69 -15.76
N ASP A 115 13.43 -6.67 -14.87
CA ASP A 115 13.19 -6.48 -13.44
C ASP A 115 14.20 -5.53 -12.79
N GLY A 116 15.50 -5.65 -13.12
CA GLY A 116 16.52 -4.72 -12.65
C GLY A 116 16.28 -3.28 -13.12
N TYR A 117 15.86 -3.10 -14.37
CA TYR A 117 15.58 -1.77 -14.93
C TYR A 117 14.27 -1.17 -14.38
N MET A 118 13.23 -1.98 -14.20
CA MET A 118 11.98 -1.56 -13.57
C MET A 118 12.23 -1.13 -12.13
N ARG A 119 12.97 -1.93 -11.34
CA ARG A 119 13.33 -1.54 -9.96
C ARG A 119 14.07 -0.20 -9.95
N ALA A 120 15.13 -0.05 -10.75
CA ALA A 120 15.89 1.21 -10.84
C ALA A 120 15.02 2.43 -11.19
N THR A 121 14.07 2.25 -12.13
CA THR A 121 13.17 3.32 -12.58
C THR A 121 12.14 3.66 -11.50
N THR A 122 11.51 2.66 -10.89
CA THR A 122 10.48 2.85 -9.84
C THR A 122 11.07 3.47 -8.57
N TYR A 123 12.32 3.16 -8.20
CA TYR A 123 13.03 3.75 -7.06
C TYR A 123 13.18 5.27 -7.18
N ILE A 124 13.50 5.78 -8.37
CA ILE A 124 13.65 7.23 -8.63
C ILE A 124 12.31 7.95 -8.42
N TYR A 125 11.19 7.34 -8.81
CA TYR A 125 9.86 7.96 -8.67
C TYR A 125 9.31 7.90 -7.24
N TYR A 126 9.53 6.81 -6.50
CA TYR A 126 9.23 6.77 -5.07
C TYR A 126 9.98 7.90 -4.34
N PHE A 127 11.25 8.12 -4.70
CA PHE A 127 12.03 9.23 -4.15
C PHE A 127 11.41 10.60 -4.47
N SER A 128 10.99 10.85 -5.72
CA SER A 128 10.34 12.12 -6.10
C SER A 128 8.96 12.32 -5.46
N PHE A 129 8.11 11.28 -5.38
CA PHE A 129 6.78 11.37 -4.78
C PHE A 129 6.83 11.66 -3.27
N TYR A 130 7.79 11.05 -2.56
CA TYR A 130 7.99 11.31 -1.13
C TYR A 130 8.53 12.73 -0.86
N TYR A 131 9.47 13.23 -1.67
CA TYR A 131 9.99 14.59 -1.55
C TYR A 131 8.95 15.68 -1.87
N SER A 132 8.00 15.41 -2.76
CA SER A 132 6.95 16.38 -3.11
C SER A 132 5.77 16.42 -2.13
N ASN A 133 5.57 15.39 -1.30
CA ASN A 133 4.40 15.29 -0.40
C ASN A 133 4.73 15.37 1.09
N PHE A 134 6.00 15.25 1.49
CA PHE A 134 6.42 15.31 2.89
C PHE A 134 7.64 16.23 3.04
N GLU A 135 7.38 17.54 3.13
CA GLU A 135 8.37 18.49 3.64
C GLU A 135 8.69 18.13 5.10
N ASN A 136 9.96 17.82 5.38
CA ASN A 136 10.51 17.53 6.72
C ASN A 136 10.09 16.20 7.36
N GLN A 137 10.86 15.13 7.11
CA GLN A 137 11.53 14.38 8.19
C GLN A 137 12.56 13.35 7.66
N ASP A 138 13.80 13.53 8.11
CA ASP A 138 14.94 12.61 8.15
C ASP A 138 15.43 11.95 6.85
N ILE A 139 16.43 12.62 6.26
CA ILE A 139 17.37 12.14 5.22
C ILE A 139 18.04 10.80 5.60
N ARG A 140 18.00 10.38 6.87
CA ARG A 140 18.61 9.13 7.36
C ARG A 140 17.98 7.85 6.84
N VAL A 141 16.71 7.86 6.42
CA VAL A 141 16.06 6.67 5.82
C VAL A 141 16.59 6.39 4.39
N LEU A 142 17.11 7.42 3.72
CA LEU A 142 17.59 7.33 2.33
C LEU A 142 18.95 6.63 2.19
N LEU A 143 19.79 6.64 3.23
CA LEU A 143 21.12 6.02 3.18
C LEU A 143 21.09 4.48 3.28
N LEU A 144 20.03 3.90 3.84
CA LEU A 144 19.88 2.44 3.98
C LEU A 144 19.34 1.76 2.72
N ALA A 145 18.78 2.51 1.77
CA ALA A 145 18.34 1.99 0.48
C ALA A 145 19.49 1.78 -0.52
N ARG A 146 20.72 2.18 -0.18
CA ARG A 146 21.90 2.08 -1.04
C ARG A 146 22.66 0.75 -0.91
N SER A 147 22.25 -0.14 -0.01
CA SER A 147 23.00 -1.36 0.35
C SER A 147 22.33 -2.69 0.03
N TYR A 148 21.34 -2.73 -0.88
CA TYR A 148 20.73 -3.98 -1.37
C TYR A 148 20.64 -3.98 -2.89
#